data_AF-K0VT02-F1
#
_entry.id   AF-K0VT02-F1
#
_cell.length_a   1.000
_cell.length_b   1.000
_cell.length_c   1.000
_cell.angle_alpha   90.00
_cell.angle_beta   90.00
_cell.angle_gamma   90.00
#
_symmetry.space_group_name_H-M   'P 1'
#
loop_
_entity.id
_entity.type
_entity.pdbx_description
1 polymer ?
#
loop_
_entity_poly.entity_id
_entity_poly.type
_entity_poly.pdbx_seq_one_letter_code
_entity_poly.pdbx_strand_id
1 'polypeptide(L)'
;MKFTLSWLKEHLETDAGLDEICARLTEIGLEVEDVDDKAAFKPFVIARVVSAEKHPQADRLKVLMVDTGSGAPVQVVCGAPNARTGLVGAFAAPGTYVPGIDVTLAVGNIRGVESRGMMCSEKELEISDSHDGIIDLPEDAPVGASYATYAHLDDPVIEINLTPNRPDCTSIHGIARDLAASGLGRLKTHPAPSFAVEGETPVKLTLDLDDPKLCPGFSLRLVRGVRNGPSPRWMQQRLIAIGLRPINALVDITNYMTFDQGRPMHVFDAAKVKGSLTVRRA
;
A
#
# COMPACT_ATOMS: atom_id res chain seq x y z
N MET A 1 -4.32 3.10 15.63
CA MET A 1 -4.36 3.89 14.38
C MET A 1 -3.13 3.54 13.57
N LYS A 2 -3.30 3.07 12.34
CA LYS A 2 -2.20 2.63 11.45
C LYS A 2 -1.91 3.67 10.39
N PHE A 3 -0.65 3.85 10.03
CA PHE A 3 -0.21 4.68 8.92
C PHE A 3 1.19 4.28 8.46
N THR A 4 1.55 4.62 7.23
CA THR A 4 2.89 4.34 6.71
C THR A 4 3.84 5.52 6.90
N LEU A 5 5.14 5.23 7.01
CA LEU A 5 6.16 6.26 7.19
C LEU A 5 6.20 7.24 6.00
N SER A 6 6.14 6.73 4.76
CA SER A 6 6.15 7.61 3.58
C SER A 6 4.93 8.53 3.55
N TRP A 7 3.75 8.04 3.94
CA TRP A 7 2.52 8.82 3.98
C TRP A 7 2.57 9.89 5.07
N LEU A 8 3.14 9.58 6.24
CA LEU A 8 3.43 10.59 7.26
C LEU A 8 4.35 11.68 6.71
N LYS A 9 5.40 11.30 5.98
CA LYS A 9 6.37 12.25 5.39
C LYS A 9 5.78 13.08 4.23
N GLU A 10 4.58 12.78 3.73
CA GLU A 10 3.87 13.70 2.83
C GLU A 10 3.30 14.93 3.56
N HIS A 11 3.04 14.79 4.86
CA HIS A 11 2.58 15.86 5.74
C HIS A 11 3.70 16.46 6.58
N LEU A 12 4.78 15.70 6.84
CA LEU A 12 5.91 16.13 7.67
C LEU A 12 7.21 16.21 6.87
N GLU A 13 7.86 17.37 6.85
CA GLU A 13 9.23 17.53 6.38
C GLU A 13 10.19 17.27 7.52
N THR A 14 10.94 16.16 7.45
CA THR A 14 11.88 15.75 8.50
C THR A 14 12.93 14.80 7.94
N ASP A 15 14.15 14.89 8.47
CA ASP A 15 15.24 13.93 8.22
C ASP A 15 15.21 12.75 9.21
N ALA A 16 14.30 12.79 10.20
CA ALA A 16 14.22 11.77 11.22
C ALA A 16 13.96 10.37 10.65
N GLY A 17 14.64 9.38 11.23
CA GLY A 17 14.46 7.97 10.94
C GLY A 17 13.19 7.39 11.56
N LEU A 18 12.89 6.13 11.24
CA LEU A 18 11.75 5.40 11.80
C LEU A 18 11.80 5.37 13.34
N ASP A 19 12.94 4.96 13.91
CA ASP A 19 13.13 4.81 15.36
C ASP A 19 12.94 6.14 16.10
N GLU A 20 13.49 7.23 15.57
CA GLU A 20 13.36 8.57 16.16
C GLU A 20 11.91 9.06 16.12
N ILE A 21 11.19 8.80 15.03
CA ILE A 21 9.76 9.12 14.91
C ILE A 21 8.97 8.31 15.93
N CYS A 22 9.19 7.00 16.02
CA CYS A 22 8.47 6.13 16.96
C CYS A 22 8.73 6.53 18.42
N ALA A 23 9.99 6.81 18.78
CA ALA A 23 10.33 7.29 20.12
C ALA A 23 9.61 8.62 20.42
N ARG A 24 9.63 9.58 19.48
CA ARG A 24 8.99 10.87 19.67
C ARG A 24 7.47 10.78 19.77
N LEU A 25 6.82 9.92 18.98
CA LEU A 25 5.38 9.67 19.08
C LEU A 25 5.00 9.23 20.51
N THR A 26 5.72 8.28 21.08
CA THR A 26 5.49 7.83 22.46
C THR A 26 5.75 8.93 23.48
N GLU A 27 6.83 9.72 23.33
CA GLU A 27 7.14 10.86 24.22
C GLU A 27 6.03 11.91 24.28
N ILE A 28 5.33 12.15 23.16
CA ILE A 28 4.23 13.14 23.08
C ILE A 28 2.85 12.54 23.39
N GLY A 29 2.80 11.29 23.87
CA GLY A 29 1.58 10.61 24.28
C GLY A 29 0.79 9.95 23.15
N LEU A 30 1.41 9.73 22.00
CA LEU A 30 0.92 8.89 20.91
C LEU A 30 1.67 7.55 20.95
N GLU A 31 1.35 6.73 21.95
CA GLU A 31 2.06 5.47 22.23
C GLU A 31 2.08 4.54 21.03
N VAL A 32 3.28 4.15 20.59
CA VAL A 32 3.47 3.17 19.51
C VAL A 32 3.27 1.77 20.06
N GLU A 33 2.27 1.04 19.54
CA GLU A 33 1.96 -0.33 19.93
C GLU A 33 2.71 -1.36 19.10
N ASP A 34 2.84 -1.10 17.80
CA ASP A 34 3.45 -2.02 16.85
C ASP A 34 4.14 -1.26 15.70
N VAL A 35 5.20 -1.86 15.17
CA VAL A 35 5.94 -1.37 14.00
C VAL A 35 6.27 -2.56 13.11
N ASP A 36 5.69 -2.57 11.91
CA ASP A 36 6.08 -3.48 10.84
C ASP A 36 7.07 -2.75 9.92
N ASP A 37 8.36 -3.04 10.08
CA ASP A 37 9.47 -2.47 9.30
C ASP A 37 9.62 -3.11 7.90
N LYS A 38 8.67 -3.98 7.53
CA LYS A 38 8.68 -4.74 6.27
C LYS A 38 9.94 -5.58 6.07
N ALA A 39 10.61 -6.00 7.14
CA ALA A 39 11.82 -6.83 7.07
C ALA A 39 11.62 -8.11 6.25
N ALA A 40 10.41 -8.68 6.27
CA ALA A 40 10.07 -9.88 5.50
C ALA A 40 10.36 -9.72 3.99
N PHE A 41 10.28 -8.50 3.45
CA PHE A 41 10.48 -8.25 2.02
C PHE A 41 11.94 -7.93 1.63
N LYS A 42 12.81 -7.62 2.59
CA LYS A 42 14.22 -7.25 2.34
C LYS A 42 15.03 -8.29 1.53
N PRO A 43 14.84 -9.61 1.69
CA PRO A 43 15.66 -10.60 0.99
C PRO A 43 15.35 -10.79 -0.50
N PHE A 44 14.22 -10.29 -1.01
CA PHE A 44 13.82 -10.52 -2.40
C PHE A 44 14.54 -9.54 -3.35
N VAL A 45 15.12 -10.08 -4.41
CA VAL A 45 15.85 -9.29 -5.41
C VAL A 45 15.24 -9.42 -6.80
N ILE A 46 15.43 -8.41 -7.64
CA ILE A 46 15.07 -8.48 -9.05
C ILE A 46 16.07 -9.38 -9.77
N ALA A 47 15.59 -10.36 -10.51
CA ALA A 47 16.42 -11.32 -11.23
C ALA A 47 15.90 -11.57 -12.65
N ARG A 48 16.78 -12.01 -13.54
CA ARG A 48 16.46 -12.28 -14.94
C ARG A 48 16.68 -13.74 -15.29
N VAL A 49 15.72 -14.33 -15.97
CA VAL A 49 15.85 -15.68 -16.53
C VAL A 49 16.72 -15.60 -17.80
N VAL A 50 17.96 -16.09 -17.71
CA VAL A 50 18.92 -16.14 -18.83
C VAL A 50 18.58 -17.26 -19.81
N SER A 51 18.09 -18.39 -19.29
CA SER A 51 17.63 -19.53 -20.10
C SER A 51 16.53 -20.28 -19.37
N ALA A 52 15.59 -20.85 -20.14
CA ALA A 52 14.50 -21.67 -19.64
C ALA A 52 14.35 -22.93 -20.49
N GLU A 53 14.75 -24.07 -19.94
CA GLU A 53 14.72 -25.37 -20.63
C GLU A 53 13.69 -26.31 -20.02
N LYS A 54 13.17 -27.27 -20.79
CA LYS A 54 12.23 -28.26 -20.28
C LYS A 54 12.94 -29.18 -19.28
N HIS A 55 12.31 -29.46 -18.15
CA HIS A 55 12.87 -30.37 -17.16
C HIS A 55 12.97 -31.80 -17.72
N PRO A 56 14.12 -32.50 -17.59
CA PRO A 56 14.36 -33.79 -18.23
C PRO A 56 13.44 -34.91 -17.74
N GLN A 57 12.95 -34.80 -16.49
CA GLN A 57 12.11 -35.80 -15.83
C GLN A 57 10.70 -35.29 -15.44
N ALA A 58 10.26 -34.15 -15.98
CA ALA A 58 8.94 -33.58 -15.66
C ALA A 58 8.39 -32.65 -16.76
N ASP A 59 7.18 -32.93 -17.25
CA ASP A 59 6.60 -32.15 -18.36
C ASP A 59 6.13 -30.75 -17.98
N ARG A 60 5.79 -30.54 -16.70
CA ARG A 60 5.26 -29.26 -16.19
C ARG A 60 6.31 -28.38 -15.54
N LEU A 61 7.57 -28.80 -15.51
CA LEU A 61 8.66 -28.05 -14.88
C LEU A 61 9.64 -27.57 -15.92
N LYS A 62 10.25 -26.43 -15.64
CA LYS A 62 11.37 -25.86 -16.41
C LYS A 62 12.58 -25.74 -15.51
N VAL A 63 13.76 -25.92 -16.08
CA VAL A 63 15.04 -25.62 -15.46
C VAL A 63 15.47 -24.25 -15.97
N LEU A 64 15.56 -23.30 -15.06
CA LEU A 64 15.92 -21.92 -15.34
C LEU A 64 17.37 -21.69 -14.92
N MET A 65 18.13 -20.94 -15.73
CA MET A 65 19.33 -20.26 -15.25
C MET A 65 18.97 -18.79 -15.01
N VAL A 66 19.17 -18.33 -13.78
CA VAL A 66 18.69 -17.03 -13.30
C VAL A 66 19.87 -16.15 -12.93
N ASP A 67 19.99 -15.00 -13.57
CA ASP A 67 20.93 -13.95 -13.20
C ASP A 67 20.32 -13.07 -12.10
N THR A 68 20.92 -13.10 -10.92
CA THR A 68 20.51 -12.34 -9.73
C THR A 68 21.26 -11.02 -9.60
N GLY A 69 22.10 -10.65 -10.57
CA GLY A 69 22.97 -9.47 -10.51
C GLY A 69 24.22 -9.66 -9.63
N SER A 70 24.40 -10.84 -9.04
CA SER A 70 25.50 -11.17 -8.15
C SER A 70 26.18 -12.48 -8.56
N GLY A 71 27.23 -12.39 -9.36
CA GLY A 71 28.06 -13.53 -9.73
C GLY A 71 27.50 -14.37 -10.88
N ALA A 72 27.65 -15.69 -10.80
CA ALA A 72 27.24 -16.61 -11.86
C ALA A 72 25.73 -16.93 -11.77
N PRO A 73 25.06 -17.17 -12.92
CA PRO A 73 23.64 -17.55 -12.92
C PRO A 73 23.34 -18.76 -12.04
N VAL A 74 22.21 -18.70 -11.35
CA VAL A 74 21.74 -19.69 -10.39
C VAL A 74 20.72 -20.61 -11.05
N GLN A 75 20.86 -21.92 -10.87
CA GLN A 75 19.90 -22.88 -11.37
C GLN A 75 18.65 -22.94 -10.48
N VAL A 76 17.47 -22.77 -11.06
CA VAL A 76 16.17 -22.77 -10.37
C VAL A 76 15.20 -23.65 -11.14
N VAL A 77 14.52 -24.57 -10.47
CA VAL A 77 13.42 -25.32 -11.07
C VAL A 77 12.12 -24.57 -10.84
N CYS A 78 11.39 -24.27 -11.90
CA CYS A 78 10.16 -23.48 -11.85
C CYS A 78 9.01 -24.22 -12.56
N GLY A 79 7.83 -24.23 -11.93
CA GLY A 79 6.61 -24.80 -12.51
C GLY A 79 5.65 -23.77 -13.12
N ALA A 80 5.98 -22.48 -13.05
CA ALA A 80 5.07 -21.44 -13.50
C ALA A 80 4.92 -21.44 -15.03
N PRO A 81 3.69 -21.31 -15.55
CA PRO A 81 3.43 -21.42 -16.99
C PRO A 81 4.11 -20.30 -17.79
N ASN A 82 4.24 -19.11 -17.19
CA ASN A 82 4.83 -17.92 -17.79
C ASN A 82 6.37 -17.86 -17.72
N ALA A 83 7.03 -18.81 -17.06
CA ALA A 83 8.49 -18.86 -16.96
C ALA A 83 9.13 -19.03 -18.36
N ARG A 84 9.94 -18.05 -18.80
CA ARG A 84 10.56 -18.00 -20.13
C ARG A 84 11.90 -17.29 -20.08
N THR A 85 12.77 -17.58 -21.06
CA THR A 85 14.00 -16.80 -21.29
C THR A 85 13.65 -15.31 -21.46
N GLY A 86 14.41 -14.44 -20.81
CA GLY A 86 14.23 -12.99 -20.82
C GLY A 86 13.29 -12.44 -19.74
N LEU A 87 12.49 -13.28 -19.07
CA LEU A 87 11.60 -12.83 -17.99
C LEU A 87 12.41 -12.19 -16.86
N VAL A 88 11.98 -11.02 -16.40
CA VAL A 88 12.51 -10.34 -15.22
C VAL A 88 11.47 -10.44 -14.10
N GLY A 89 11.87 -10.86 -12.91
CA GLY A 89 10.93 -11.11 -11.81
C GLY A 89 11.59 -11.03 -10.45
N ALA A 90 10.85 -11.40 -9.40
CA ALA A 90 11.37 -11.47 -8.04
C ALA A 90 11.99 -12.84 -7.77
N PHE A 91 13.18 -12.85 -7.16
CA PHE A 91 13.92 -14.04 -6.78
C PHE A 91 14.14 -14.09 -5.27
N ALA A 92 14.00 -15.30 -4.72
CA ALA A 92 14.31 -15.65 -3.34
C ALA A 92 15.44 -16.67 -3.29
N ALA A 93 16.54 -16.32 -2.61
CA ALA A 93 17.68 -17.18 -2.41
C ALA A 93 17.44 -18.23 -1.32
N PRO A 94 18.19 -19.35 -1.28
CA PRO A 94 18.18 -20.26 -0.15
C PRO A 94 18.47 -19.51 1.17
N GLY A 95 17.75 -19.85 2.22
CA GLY A 95 17.73 -19.14 3.50
C GLY A 95 16.63 -18.07 3.61
N THR A 96 16.00 -17.69 2.50
CA THR A 96 14.89 -16.70 2.50
C THR A 96 13.59 -17.35 2.97
N TYR A 97 12.89 -16.70 3.89
CA TYR A 97 11.52 -17.05 4.27
C TYR A 97 10.52 -16.45 3.27
N VAL A 98 9.59 -17.26 2.77
CA VAL A 98 8.55 -16.87 1.82
C VAL A 98 7.18 -16.94 2.51
N PRO A 99 6.52 -15.80 2.75
CA PRO A 99 5.37 -15.72 3.66
C PRO A 99 4.15 -16.49 3.17
N GLY A 100 3.77 -16.35 1.89
CA GLY A 100 2.52 -16.93 1.37
C GLY A 100 2.51 -18.46 1.26
N ILE A 101 3.66 -19.12 1.44
CA ILE A 101 3.79 -20.58 1.53
C ILE A 101 4.31 -21.06 2.88
N ASP A 102 4.62 -20.14 3.80
CA ASP A 102 5.17 -20.42 5.14
C ASP A 102 6.41 -21.34 5.13
N VAL A 103 7.37 -21.06 4.25
CA VAL A 103 8.57 -21.89 4.06
C VAL A 103 9.85 -21.04 3.98
N THR A 104 10.88 -21.45 4.72
CA THR A 104 12.26 -21.02 4.49
C THR A 104 12.91 -21.86 3.41
N LEU A 105 13.38 -21.24 2.34
CA LEU A 105 13.95 -21.93 1.20
C LEU A 105 15.26 -22.64 1.58
N ALA A 106 15.41 -23.88 1.13
CA ALA A 106 16.67 -24.61 1.16
C ALA A 106 17.10 -24.96 -0.27
N VAL A 107 18.36 -25.37 -0.45
CA VAL A 107 18.77 -25.98 -1.71
C VAL A 107 18.03 -27.30 -1.86
N GLY A 108 17.20 -27.40 -2.88
CA GLY A 108 16.35 -28.56 -3.15
C GLY A 108 16.89 -29.43 -4.27
N ASN A 109 16.47 -30.69 -4.29
CA ASN A 109 16.59 -31.54 -5.47
C ASN A 109 15.18 -31.93 -5.92
N ILE A 110 14.79 -31.48 -7.10
CA ILE A 110 13.47 -31.75 -7.69
C ILE A 110 13.71 -32.72 -8.84
N ARG A 111 13.36 -33.99 -8.63
CA ARG A 111 13.44 -35.04 -9.66
C ARG A 111 14.82 -35.12 -10.33
N GLY A 112 15.87 -35.11 -9.52
CA GLY A 112 17.27 -35.24 -9.96
C GLY A 112 17.93 -33.92 -10.35
N VAL A 113 17.19 -32.80 -10.42
CA VAL A 113 17.74 -31.49 -10.75
C VAL A 113 17.79 -30.61 -9.51
N GLU A 114 18.96 -30.03 -9.23
CA GLU A 114 19.16 -29.12 -8.11
C GLU A 114 18.44 -27.78 -8.35
N SER A 115 17.81 -27.21 -7.32
CA SER A 115 17.19 -25.89 -7.35
C SER A 115 17.74 -25.04 -6.22
N ARG A 116 18.38 -23.92 -6.55
CA ARG A 116 19.08 -23.03 -5.62
C ARG A 116 18.32 -21.72 -5.41
N GLY A 117 17.03 -21.83 -5.13
CA GLY A 117 16.15 -20.70 -4.89
C GLY A 117 14.80 -20.86 -5.60
N MET A 118 14.09 -19.76 -5.71
CA MET A 118 12.73 -19.69 -6.24
C MET A 118 12.49 -18.36 -6.96
N MET A 119 11.85 -18.39 -8.12
CA MET A 119 11.21 -17.21 -8.70
C MET A 119 9.82 -17.09 -8.09
N CYS A 120 9.46 -15.93 -7.56
CA CYS A 120 8.26 -15.73 -6.75
C CYS A 120 7.09 -15.17 -7.56
N SER A 121 5.87 -15.54 -7.18
CA SER A 121 4.59 -14.96 -7.58
C SER A 121 4.11 -13.90 -6.59
N GLU A 122 3.14 -13.08 -6.99
CA GLU A 122 2.52 -12.10 -6.08
C GLU A 122 1.87 -12.77 -4.86
N LYS A 123 1.24 -13.92 -5.06
CA LYS A 123 0.59 -14.69 -3.99
C LYS A 123 1.58 -15.25 -2.98
N GLU A 124 2.72 -15.77 -3.43
CA GLU A 124 3.78 -16.26 -2.54
C GLU A 124 4.38 -15.14 -1.69
N LEU A 125 4.32 -13.90 -2.17
CA LEU A 125 4.77 -12.72 -1.44
C LEU A 125 3.63 -12.00 -0.70
N GLU A 126 2.41 -12.56 -0.66
CA GLU A 126 1.22 -11.94 -0.04
C GLU A 126 0.88 -10.53 -0.57
N ILE A 127 1.24 -10.25 -1.83
CA ILE A 127 0.97 -8.97 -2.49
C ILE A 127 -0.44 -8.95 -3.09
N SER A 128 -0.88 -10.06 -3.68
CA SER A 128 -2.21 -10.22 -4.25
C SER A 128 -2.65 -11.69 -4.30
N ASP A 129 -3.94 -11.94 -4.52
CA ASP A 129 -4.49 -13.29 -4.71
C ASP A 129 -4.21 -13.88 -6.11
N SER A 130 -3.45 -13.17 -6.97
CA SER A 130 -3.13 -13.61 -8.32
C SER A 130 -2.30 -14.89 -8.31
N HIS A 131 -2.72 -15.88 -9.11
CA HIS A 131 -2.08 -17.18 -9.24
C HIS A 131 -1.71 -17.51 -10.69
N ASP A 132 -1.58 -16.48 -11.53
CA ASP A 132 -1.34 -16.61 -12.98
C ASP A 132 0.10 -17.04 -13.32
N GLY A 133 1.03 -16.93 -12.36
CA GLY A 133 2.43 -17.32 -12.53
C GLY A 133 3.38 -16.52 -11.64
N ILE A 134 4.67 -16.56 -11.97
CA ILE A 134 5.69 -15.73 -11.30
C ILE A 134 5.59 -14.27 -11.74
N ILE A 135 6.10 -13.36 -10.91
CA ILE A 135 6.14 -11.91 -11.16
C ILE A 135 6.89 -11.65 -12.48
N ASP A 136 6.27 -10.87 -13.38
CA ASP A 136 6.77 -10.55 -14.72
C ASP A 136 6.89 -9.02 -14.86
N LEU A 137 8.09 -8.51 -14.58
CA LEU A 137 8.44 -7.10 -14.57
C LEU A 137 8.83 -6.62 -15.98
N PRO A 138 8.81 -5.30 -16.23
CA PRO A 138 9.43 -4.70 -17.41
C PRO A 138 10.89 -5.17 -17.60
N GLU A 139 11.32 -5.36 -18.85
CA GLU A 139 12.65 -5.89 -19.18
C GLU A 139 13.81 -5.01 -18.69
N ASP A 140 13.55 -3.72 -18.49
CA ASP A 140 14.50 -2.71 -18.00
C ASP A 140 14.58 -2.65 -16.47
N ALA A 141 13.83 -3.49 -15.74
CA ALA A 141 13.91 -3.54 -14.29
C ALA A 141 15.34 -3.91 -13.83
N PRO A 142 15.88 -3.25 -12.79
CA PRO A 142 17.28 -3.32 -12.43
C PRO A 142 17.62 -4.64 -11.73
N VAL A 143 18.18 -5.59 -12.48
CA VAL A 143 18.64 -6.88 -11.95
C VAL A 143 19.64 -6.69 -10.81
N GLY A 144 19.44 -7.41 -9.71
CA GLY A 144 20.21 -7.32 -8.46
C GLY A 144 19.71 -6.28 -7.46
N ALA A 145 18.79 -5.38 -7.85
CA ALA A 145 18.18 -4.44 -6.92
C ALA A 145 17.15 -5.11 -6.00
N SER A 146 16.84 -4.45 -4.87
CA SER A 146 15.76 -4.83 -3.96
C SER A 146 14.41 -4.82 -4.69
N TYR A 147 13.73 -5.97 -4.69
CA TYR A 147 12.36 -6.06 -5.24
C TYR A 147 11.38 -5.26 -4.38
N ALA A 148 11.53 -5.30 -3.06
CA ALA A 148 10.66 -4.57 -2.13
C ALA A 148 10.66 -3.07 -2.41
N THR A 149 11.85 -2.49 -2.60
CA THR A 149 12.02 -1.07 -2.91
C THR A 149 11.45 -0.70 -4.27
N TYR A 150 11.67 -1.55 -5.28
CA TYR A 150 11.11 -1.36 -6.62
C TYR A 150 9.59 -1.40 -6.63
N ALA A 151 8.99 -2.32 -5.86
CA ALA A 151 7.55 -2.52 -5.77
C ALA A 151 6.86 -1.63 -4.72
N HIS A 152 7.63 -0.81 -4.00
CA HIS A 152 7.16 0.04 -2.88
C HIS A 152 6.47 -0.77 -1.76
N LEU A 153 7.05 -1.92 -1.42
CA LEU A 153 6.58 -2.84 -0.36
C LEU A 153 7.38 -2.69 0.95
N ASP A 154 8.43 -1.87 0.95
CA ASP A 154 9.34 -1.66 2.06
C ASP A 154 8.99 -0.43 2.93
N ASP A 155 7.80 0.15 2.74
CA ASP A 155 7.33 1.29 3.54
C ASP A 155 6.86 0.82 4.93
N PRO A 156 7.54 1.24 6.02
CA PRO A 156 7.16 0.82 7.37
C PRO A 156 5.75 1.24 7.74
N VAL A 157 5.05 0.37 8.47
CA VAL A 157 3.73 0.65 9.04
C VAL A 157 3.86 0.84 10.54
N ILE A 158 3.35 1.96 11.04
CA ILE A 158 3.36 2.32 12.46
C ILE A 158 1.92 2.24 12.97
N GLU A 159 1.72 1.53 14.09
CA GLU A 159 0.47 1.49 14.82
C GLU A 159 0.60 2.24 16.15
N ILE A 160 -0.26 3.23 16.36
CA ILE A 160 -0.34 3.95 17.63
C ILE A 160 -1.66 3.67 18.37
N ASN A 161 -1.59 3.62 19.70
CA ASN A 161 -2.77 3.66 20.55
C ASN A 161 -3.23 5.10 20.72
N LEU A 162 -4.48 5.39 20.38
CA LEU A 162 -5.05 6.72 20.54
C LEU A 162 -5.92 6.78 21.78
N THR A 163 -5.61 7.74 22.64
CA THR A 163 -6.47 8.08 23.77
C THR A 163 -7.69 8.88 23.30
N PRO A 164 -8.88 8.72 23.93
CA PRO A 164 -10.12 9.35 23.46
C PRO A 164 -10.11 10.89 23.41
N ASN A 165 -9.22 11.52 24.17
CA ASN A 165 -9.03 12.96 24.19
C ASN A 165 -8.17 13.48 23.03
N ARG A 166 -7.69 12.61 22.13
CA ARG A 166 -6.86 12.95 20.96
C ARG A 166 -7.54 12.67 19.61
N PRO A 167 -8.78 13.14 19.36
CA PRO A 167 -9.47 12.91 18.09
C PRO A 167 -8.74 13.58 16.92
N ASP A 168 -7.95 14.62 17.17
CA ASP A 168 -7.12 15.29 16.18
C ASP A 168 -6.06 14.36 15.57
N CYS A 169 -5.55 13.39 16.33
CA CYS A 169 -4.58 12.40 15.86
C CYS A 169 -5.22 11.14 15.25
N THR A 170 -6.53 11.14 15.01
CA THR A 170 -7.18 10.11 14.16
C THR A 170 -6.87 10.30 12.67
N SER A 171 -5.90 11.14 12.35
CA SER A 171 -5.44 11.44 11.01
C SER A 171 -3.93 11.60 10.93
N ILE A 172 -3.37 11.25 9.80
CA ILE A 172 -1.93 11.33 9.53
C ILE A 172 -1.47 12.80 9.53
N HIS A 173 -2.28 13.71 8.99
CA HIS A 173 -2.02 15.13 9.09
C HIS A 173 -1.98 15.64 10.54
N GLY A 174 -2.90 15.17 11.41
CA GLY A 174 -2.90 15.51 12.84
C GLY A 174 -1.66 14.99 13.57
N ILE A 175 -1.27 13.73 13.31
CA ILE A 175 -0.04 13.13 13.85
C ILE A 175 1.20 13.91 13.39
N ALA A 176 1.29 14.27 12.11
CA ALA A 176 2.37 15.08 11.57
C ALA A 176 2.44 16.46 12.24
N ARG A 177 1.28 17.09 12.53
CA ARG A 177 1.22 18.38 13.22
C ARG A 177 1.81 18.29 14.63
N ASP A 178 1.48 17.23 15.36
CA ASP A 178 2.00 16.96 16.70
C ASP A 178 3.52 16.74 16.70
N LEU A 179 4.01 15.92 15.76
CA LEU A 179 5.45 15.70 15.58
C LEU A 179 6.19 17.00 15.26
N ALA A 180 5.64 17.82 14.34
CA ALA A 180 6.20 19.13 14.03
C ALA A 180 6.17 20.07 15.26
N ALA A 181 5.08 20.10 16.01
CA ALA A 181 4.96 20.91 17.23
C ALA A 181 5.96 20.46 18.33
N SER A 182 6.32 19.18 18.36
CA SER A 182 7.35 18.64 19.25
C SER A 182 8.78 19.01 18.83
N GLY A 183 8.96 19.61 17.64
CA GLY A 183 10.25 19.97 17.08
C GLY A 183 10.88 18.91 16.16
N LEU A 184 10.18 17.84 15.82
CA LEU A 184 10.68 16.77 14.94
C LEU A 184 10.44 17.08 13.44
N GLY A 185 10.85 18.28 13.01
CA GLY A 185 10.69 18.76 11.63
C GLY A 185 9.63 19.84 11.47
N ARG A 186 9.10 19.97 10.26
CA ARG A 186 8.16 21.03 9.87
C ARG A 186 6.92 20.45 9.21
N LEU A 187 5.74 20.90 9.64
CA LEU A 187 4.49 20.55 8.97
C LEU A 187 4.46 21.15 7.56
N LYS A 188 4.29 20.30 6.56
CA LYS A 188 4.13 20.71 5.17
C LYS A 188 2.79 21.42 5.00
N THR A 189 2.84 22.58 4.36
CA THR A 189 1.65 23.34 4.00
C THR A 189 1.41 23.15 2.50
N HIS A 190 0.29 22.53 2.16
CA HIS A 190 -0.13 22.38 0.77
C HIS A 190 -1.05 23.55 0.39
N PRO A 191 -0.86 24.18 -0.78
CA PRO A 191 -1.79 25.19 -1.25
C PRO A 191 -3.17 24.55 -1.45
N ALA A 192 -4.22 25.35 -1.26
CA ALA A 192 -5.57 24.89 -1.56
C ALA A 192 -5.64 24.43 -3.03
N PRO A 193 -6.27 23.28 -3.32
CA PRO A 193 -6.37 22.80 -4.68
C PRO A 193 -7.13 23.82 -5.53
N SER A 194 -6.56 24.17 -6.68
CA SER A 194 -7.18 25.07 -7.65
C SER A 194 -7.56 24.26 -8.89
N PHE A 195 -8.84 24.23 -9.19
CA PHE A 195 -9.39 23.58 -10.38
C PHE A 195 -10.59 24.38 -10.87
N ALA A 196 -10.86 24.31 -12.17
CA ALA A 196 -12.04 24.94 -12.75
C ALA A 196 -13.31 24.33 -12.14
N VAL A 197 -14.20 25.19 -11.67
CA VAL A 197 -15.48 24.80 -11.08
C VAL A 197 -16.57 25.34 -11.98
N GLU A 198 -17.36 24.43 -12.56
CA GLU A 198 -18.48 24.79 -13.42
C GLU A 198 -19.81 24.34 -12.83
N GLY A 199 -20.84 25.13 -13.10
CA GLY A 199 -22.22 24.83 -12.75
C GLY A 199 -22.55 24.91 -11.25
N GLU A 200 -23.85 24.91 -11.00
CA GLU A 200 -24.42 24.89 -9.66
C GLU A 200 -24.56 23.47 -9.13
N THR A 201 -24.61 23.36 -7.79
CA THR A 201 -25.08 22.17 -7.08
C THR A 201 -26.59 22.35 -6.85
N PRO A 202 -27.48 21.75 -7.69
CA PRO A 202 -28.91 22.08 -7.66
C PRO A 202 -29.66 21.47 -6.47
N VAL A 203 -29.02 20.56 -5.74
CA VAL A 203 -29.59 19.93 -4.54
C VAL A 203 -29.56 20.93 -3.40
N LYS A 204 -30.75 21.41 -3.00
CA LYS A 204 -30.89 22.25 -1.80
C LYS A 204 -30.61 21.42 -0.55
N LEU A 205 -29.95 22.05 0.41
CA LEU A 205 -29.64 21.49 1.72
C LEU A 205 -30.40 22.28 2.79
N THR A 206 -31.03 21.57 3.72
CA THR A 206 -31.69 22.16 4.88
C THR A 206 -31.22 21.47 6.14
N LEU A 207 -30.84 22.26 7.15
CA LEU A 207 -30.57 21.78 8.50
C LEU A 207 -31.82 22.05 9.35
N ASP A 208 -32.63 21.02 9.53
CA ASP A 208 -33.87 21.06 10.31
C ASP A 208 -33.63 20.37 11.65
N LEU A 209 -32.96 21.11 12.53
CA LEU A 209 -32.51 20.63 13.84
C LEU A 209 -32.97 21.61 14.92
N ASP A 210 -33.48 21.05 16.01
CA ASP A 210 -33.86 21.77 17.22
C ASP A 210 -32.63 22.25 18.02
N ASP A 211 -31.51 21.56 17.88
CA ASP A 211 -30.20 21.96 18.42
C ASP A 211 -29.16 22.08 17.29
N PRO A 212 -28.75 23.32 16.92
CA PRO A 212 -27.72 23.55 15.90
C PRO A 212 -26.35 22.91 16.22
N LYS A 213 -26.08 22.56 17.49
CA LYS A 213 -24.82 21.89 17.88
C LYS A 213 -24.70 20.47 17.34
N LEU A 214 -25.82 19.83 16.99
CA LEU A 214 -25.82 18.47 16.43
C LEU A 214 -25.20 18.42 15.02
N CYS A 215 -25.30 19.51 14.27
CA CYS A 215 -24.67 19.65 12.95
C CYS A 215 -24.31 21.12 12.71
N PRO A 216 -23.12 21.57 13.17
CA PRO A 216 -22.73 22.98 13.04
C PRO A 216 -22.45 23.39 11.59
N GLY A 217 -22.30 22.44 10.68
CA GLY A 217 -22.13 22.69 9.27
C GLY A 217 -22.27 21.42 8.44
N PHE A 218 -22.85 21.55 7.25
CA PHE A 218 -22.94 20.49 6.27
C PHE A 218 -22.67 21.09 4.90
N SER A 219 -21.82 20.44 4.12
CA SER A 219 -21.43 20.89 2.79
C SER A 219 -21.56 19.74 1.81
N LEU A 220 -22.00 20.07 0.59
CA LEU A 220 -22.08 19.11 -0.49
C LEU A 220 -21.70 19.76 -1.82
N ARG A 221 -21.14 18.96 -2.72
CA ARG A 221 -20.79 19.37 -4.07
C ARG A 221 -21.22 18.28 -5.03
N LEU A 222 -21.91 18.67 -6.12
CA LEU A 222 -22.20 17.75 -7.20
C LEU A 222 -20.96 17.61 -8.09
N VAL A 223 -20.50 16.37 -8.26
CA VAL A 223 -19.45 16.00 -9.22
C VAL A 223 -20.08 15.18 -10.33
N ARG A 224 -19.90 15.59 -11.59
CA ARG A 224 -20.48 14.93 -12.78
C ARG A 224 -19.40 14.28 -13.63
N GLY A 225 -19.80 13.36 -14.51
CA GLY A 225 -18.89 12.72 -15.47
C GLY A 225 -17.90 11.73 -14.83
N VAL A 226 -18.17 11.31 -13.58
CA VAL A 226 -17.32 10.37 -12.84
C VAL A 226 -17.52 8.94 -13.35
N ARG A 227 -16.41 8.22 -13.53
CA ARG A 227 -16.40 6.76 -13.72
C ARG A 227 -15.99 6.12 -12.40
N ASN A 228 -16.83 5.23 -11.88
CA ASN A 228 -16.52 4.49 -10.66
C ASN A 228 -15.95 3.11 -11.02
N GLY A 229 -14.64 2.96 -10.90
CA GLY A 229 -13.90 1.71 -11.08
C GLY A 229 -12.91 1.51 -9.95
N PRO A 230 -11.88 0.67 -10.11
CA PRO A 230 -10.79 0.56 -9.14
C PRO A 230 -10.10 1.92 -8.90
N SER A 231 -9.71 2.20 -7.66
CA SER A 231 -8.87 3.36 -7.34
C SER A 231 -7.44 3.19 -7.88
N PRO A 232 -6.62 4.24 -7.98
CA PRO A 232 -5.22 4.11 -8.35
C PRO A 232 -4.44 3.20 -7.38
N ARG A 233 -3.45 2.44 -7.88
CA ARG A 233 -2.68 1.47 -7.09
C ARG A 233 -2.05 2.06 -5.82
N TRP A 234 -1.48 3.26 -5.89
CA TRP A 234 -0.87 3.92 -4.74
C TRP A 234 -1.86 4.15 -3.59
N MET A 235 -3.12 4.46 -3.90
CA MET A 235 -4.17 4.68 -2.90
C MET A 235 -4.61 3.35 -2.30
N GLN A 236 -4.77 2.32 -3.15
CA GLN A 236 -5.08 0.97 -2.69
C GLN A 236 -4.01 0.45 -1.72
N GLN A 237 -2.73 0.59 -2.07
CA GLN A 237 -1.61 0.16 -1.23
C GLN A 237 -1.64 0.83 0.14
N ARG A 238 -1.87 2.15 0.21
CA ARG A 238 -2.01 2.88 1.47
C ARG A 238 -3.18 2.40 2.31
N LEU A 239 -4.34 2.20 1.69
CA LEU A 239 -5.53 1.70 2.40
C LEU A 239 -5.32 0.28 2.93
N ILE A 240 -4.72 -0.61 2.12
CA ILE A 240 -4.38 -1.98 2.53
C ILE A 240 -3.40 -1.96 3.70
N ALA A 241 -2.36 -1.13 3.65
CA ALA A 241 -1.34 -1.02 4.69
C ALA A 241 -1.93 -0.65 6.06
N ILE A 242 -3.04 0.09 6.09
CA ILE A 242 -3.74 0.46 7.33
C ILE A 242 -4.90 -0.48 7.67
N GLY A 243 -5.02 -1.62 6.98
CA GLY A 243 -6.01 -2.66 7.23
C GLY A 243 -7.37 -2.46 6.55
N LEU A 244 -7.48 -1.51 5.61
CA LEU A 244 -8.70 -1.30 4.84
C LEU A 244 -8.67 -2.07 3.52
N ARG A 245 -9.80 -2.68 3.18
CA ARG A 245 -10.00 -3.30 1.87
C ARG A 245 -10.46 -2.25 0.84
N PRO A 246 -9.72 -2.02 -0.26
CA PRO A 246 -10.21 -1.18 -1.36
C PRO A 246 -11.48 -1.75 -1.99
N ILE A 247 -12.40 -0.87 -2.41
CA ILE A 247 -13.71 -1.27 -2.95
C ILE A 247 -13.90 -0.68 -4.34
N ASN A 248 -13.84 0.65 -4.44
CA ASN A 248 -13.94 1.41 -5.69
C ASN A 248 -13.46 2.84 -5.44
N ALA A 249 -13.11 3.54 -6.51
CA ALA A 249 -12.51 4.87 -6.48
C ALA A 249 -13.28 5.85 -5.59
N LEU A 250 -14.61 5.89 -5.67
CA LEU A 250 -15.39 6.86 -4.89
C LEU A 250 -15.37 6.56 -3.38
N VAL A 251 -15.51 5.29 -2.99
CA VAL A 251 -15.44 4.89 -1.57
C VAL A 251 -14.02 5.04 -1.04
N ASP A 252 -13.04 4.61 -1.82
CA ASP A 252 -11.63 4.63 -1.45
C ASP A 252 -11.14 6.07 -1.24
N ILE A 253 -11.56 7.03 -2.07
CA ILE A 253 -11.27 8.45 -1.87
C ILE A 253 -11.82 8.94 -0.52
N THR A 254 -13.06 8.59 -0.18
CA THR A 254 -13.66 9.02 1.10
C THR A 254 -12.95 8.42 2.31
N ASN A 255 -12.58 7.13 2.24
CA ASN A 255 -11.78 6.49 3.28
C ASN A 255 -10.39 7.11 3.36
N TYR A 256 -9.73 7.33 2.23
CA TYR A 256 -8.43 7.96 2.17
C TYR A 256 -8.44 9.33 2.86
N MET A 257 -9.39 10.21 2.53
CA MET A 257 -9.51 11.54 3.15
C MET A 257 -9.80 11.47 4.65
N THR A 258 -10.49 10.41 5.10
CA THR A 258 -10.76 10.18 6.53
C THR A 258 -9.44 10.01 7.29
N PHE A 259 -8.55 9.15 6.81
CA PHE A 259 -7.28 8.86 7.47
C PHE A 259 -6.20 9.91 7.16
N ASP A 260 -6.21 10.50 5.97
CA ASP A 260 -5.25 11.53 5.57
C ASP A 260 -5.46 12.83 6.37
N GLN A 261 -6.70 13.34 6.40
CA GLN A 261 -7.03 14.68 6.91
C GLN A 261 -7.89 14.69 8.18
N GLY A 262 -8.38 13.53 8.64
CA GLY A 262 -9.28 13.46 9.79
C GLY A 262 -10.69 13.96 9.45
N ARG A 263 -11.08 13.80 8.18
CA ARG A 263 -12.36 14.26 7.66
C ARG A 263 -13.13 13.10 7.07
N PRO A 264 -13.98 12.42 7.87
CA PRO A 264 -14.94 11.47 7.34
C PRO A 264 -15.80 12.11 6.25
N MET A 265 -15.87 11.47 5.10
CA MET A 265 -16.66 11.93 3.96
C MET A 265 -17.61 10.83 3.50
N HIS A 266 -18.63 11.22 2.75
CA HIS A 266 -19.55 10.28 2.12
C HIS A 266 -19.90 10.73 0.71
N VAL A 267 -20.21 9.77 -0.14
CA VAL A 267 -20.59 9.99 -1.54
C VAL A 267 -21.98 9.41 -1.78
N PHE A 268 -22.87 10.22 -2.31
CA PHE A 268 -24.21 9.79 -2.71
C PHE A 268 -24.29 9.72 -4.23
N ASP A 269 -24.98 8.70 -4.74
CA ASP A 269 -25.38 8.66 -6.14
C ASP A 269 -26.47 9.72 -6.37
N ALA A 270 -26.10 10.82 -7.02
CA ALA A 270 -26.99 11.95 -7.25
C ALA A 270 -28.26 11.57 -8.02
N ALA A 271 -28.22 10.52 -8.86
CA ALA A 271 -29.40 10.06 -9.60
C ALA A 271 -30.43 9.38 -8.69
N LYS A 272 -30.01 8.90 -7.51
CA LYS A 272 -30.87 8.28 -6.50
C LYS A 272 -31.43 9.28 -5.49
N VAL A 273 -30.86 10.48 -5.39
CA VAL A 273 -31.34 11.54 -4.51
C VAL A 273 -32.61 12.15 -5.11
N LYS A 274 -33.71 12.09 -4.36
CA LYS A 274 -35.01 12.68 -4.75
C LYS A 274 -35.26 13.95 -3.95
N GLY A 275 -35.41 15.08 -4.63
CA GLY A 275 -35.71 16.37 -4.00
C GLY A 275 -34.50 16.99 -3.28
N SER A 276 -34.77 17.69 -2.18
CA SER A 276 -33.76 18.34 -1.33
C SER A 276 -33.19 17.36 -0.30
N LEU A 277 -31.97 17.64 0.18
CA LEU A 277 -31.41 16.96 1.34
C LEU A 277 -31.78 17.71 2.63
N THR A 278 -32.35 16.99 3.59
CA THR A 278 -32.68 17.54 4.91
C THR A 278 -31.94 16.74 5.98
N VAL A 279 -31.11 17.42 6.75
CA VAL A 279 -30.51 16.88 7.99
C VAL A 279 -31.50 17.15 9.11
N ARG A 280 -32.03 16.09 9.71
CA ARG A 280 -33.06 16.14 10.76
C ARG A 280 -32.88 14.99 11.75
N ARG A 281 -33.57 15.06 12.88
CA ARG A 281 -33.74 13.88 13.76
C ARG A 281 -34.53 12.78 13.03
N ALA A 282 -34.27 11.53 13.43
CA ALA A 282 -34.92 10.34 12.86
C ALA A 282 -36.45 10.42 12.97
#